data_AF-A0A4R1BQ26-F1
#
_entry.id   AF-A0A4R1BQ26-F1
#
_cell.length_a   1.000
_cell.length_b   1.000
_cell.length_c   1.000
_cell.angle_alpha   90.00
_cell.angle_beta   90.00
_cell.angle_gamma   90.00
#
_symmetry.space_group_name_H-M   'P 1'
#
loop_
_entity.id
_entity.type
_entity.pdbx_description
1 polymer ?
#
loop_
_entity_poly.entity_id
_entity_poly.type
_entity_poly.pdbx_seq_one_letter_code
_entity_poly.pdbx_strand_id
1 'polypeptide(L)' 'MPCHFYILYSTQRDRYYIGHTGDTLEQRLRRYFSGHKGFTGAQAA' A
#
# COMPACT_ATOMS: atom_id res chain seq x y z
N MET A 1 -17.68 0.52 10.14
CA MET A 1 -16.84 1.31 9.21
C MET A 1 -16.64 0.53 7.93
N PRO A 2 -16.64 1.18 6.75
CA PRO A 2 -16.34 0.52 5.50
C PRO A 2 -14.87 0.06 5.47
N CYS A 3 -14.64 -1.17 5.03
CA CYS A 3 -13.31 -1.67 4.70
C CYS A 3 -13.17 -1.74 3.18
N HIS A 4 -12.03 -1.28 2.67
CA HIS A 4 -11.72 -1.31 1.25
C HIS A 4 -10.65 -2.35 0.98
N PHE A 5 -10.90 -3.23 0.00
CA PHE A 5 -9.90 -4.11 -0.57
C PHE A 5 -9.34 -3.49 -1.85
N TYR A 6 -8.04 -3.60 -2.08
CA TYR A 6 -7.38 -2.94 -3.21
C TYR A 6 -6.24 -3.78 -3.80
N ILE A 7 -5.94 -3.51 -5.07
CA ILE A 7 -4.79 -4.03 -5.81
C ILE A 7 -4.02 -2.83 -6.38
N LEU A 8 -2.72 -2.74 -6.11
CA LEU A 8 -1.84 -1.69 -6.63
C LEU A 8 -0.76 -2.31 -7.51
N TYR A 9 -0.57 -1.79 -8.71
CA TYR A 9 0.52 -2.18 -9.60
C TYR A 9 1.69 -1.19 -9.46
N SER A 10 2.90 -1.71 -9.26
CA SER A 10 4.12 -0.91 -9.27
C SER A 10 4.85 -1.11 -10.60
N THR A 11 4.85 -0.09 -11.45
CA THR A 11 5.58 -0.10 -12.73
C THR A 11 7.08 -0.26 -12.53
N GLN A 12 7.66 0.36 -11.50
CA GLN A 12 9.10 0.28 -11.22
C GLN A 12 9.55 -1.12 -10.81
N ARG A 13 8.69 -1.87 -10.10
CA ARG A 13 9.01 -3.21 -9.60
C ARG A 13 8.38 -4.32 -10.43
N ASP A 14 7.55 -3.97 -11.41
CA ASP A 14 6.71 -4.88 -12.21
C ASP A 14 5.98 -5.93 -11.34
N ARG A 15 5.30 -5.45 -10.29
CA ARG A 15 4.62 -6.31 -9.32
C ARG A 15 3.30 -5.74 -8.83
N TYR A 16 2.37 -6.63 -8.54
CA TYR A 16 1.10 -6.33 -7.91
C TYR A 16 1.17 -6.47 -6.38
N TYR A 17 0.53 -5.53 -5.68
CA TYR A 17 0.39 -5.49 -4.24
C TYR A 17 -1.09 -5.58 -3.87
N ILE A 18 -1.43 -6.56 -3.06
CA ILE A 18 -2.82 -6.84 -2.65
C ILE A 18 -2.94 -6.47 -1.17
N GLY A 19 -3.98 -5.72 -0.81
CA GLY A 19 -4.16 -5.31 0.58
C GLY A 19 -5.58 -4.85 0.89
N HIS A 20 -5.80 -4.55 2.17
CA HIS A 20 -7.05 -3.99 2.65
C HIS A 20 -6.79 -2.83 3.61
N THR A 21 -7.78 -1.98 3.83
CA THR A 21 -7.74 -0.91 4.82
C THR A 21 -9.12 -0.64 5.40
N GLY A 22 -9.18 -0.29 6.69
CA GLY A 22 -10.37 0.24 7.36
C GLY A 22 -10.43 1.78 7.36
N ASP A 23 -9.40 2.45 6.83
CA ASP A 23 -9.36 3.89 6.56
C ASP A 23 -9.91 4.18 5.14
N THR A 24 -10.02 5.45 4.75
CA THR A 24 -10.34 5.79 3.36
C THR A 24 -9.18 5.45 2.41
N LEU A 25 -9.50 5.04 1.19
CA LEU A 25 -8.49 4.69 0.19
C LEU A 25 -7.53 5.86 -0.11
N GLU A 26 -8.04 7.08 -0.09
CA GLU A 26 -7.24 8.31 -0.29
C GLU A 26 -6.15 8.48 0.77
N GLN A 27 -6.46 8.23 2.05
CA GLN A 27 -5.48 8.27 3.13
C GLN A 27 -4.43 7.17 2.97
N ARG A 28 -4.83 5.98 2.51
CA ARG A 28 -3.91 4.87 2.23
C ARG A 28 -2.94 5.21 1.10
N LEU A 29 -3.43 5.77 0.00
CA LEU A 29 -2.60 6.20 -1.13
C LEU A 29 -1.62 7.29 -0.71
N ARG A 30 -2.06 8.29 0.06
CA ARG A 30 -1.15 9.33 0.59
C ARG A 30 -0.02 8.73 1.42
N ARG A 31 -0.32 7.81 2.34
CA ARG A 31 0.71 7.12 3.17
C ARG A 31 1.67 6.28 2.34
N TYR A 32 1.18 5.62 1.28
CA TYR A 32 2.01 4.83 0.37
C TYR A 32 3.01 5.69 -0.41
N PHE A 33 2.55 6.82 -0.98
CA PHE A 33 3.40 7.73 -1.74
C PHE A 33 4.28 8.64 -0.88
N SER A 34 3.88 8.92 0.37
CA SER A 34 4.64 9.79 1.28
C SER A 34 5.89 9.13 1.87
N GLY A 35 6.28 7.93 1.42
CA GLY A 35 7.52 7.28 1.82
C GLY A 35 7.62 6.95 3.31
N HIS A 36 6.49 6.87 4.03
CA HIS A 36 6.51 6.60 5.46
C HIS A 36 7.00 5.15 5.67
N LYS A 37 8.22 4.99 6.18
CA LYS A 37 8.81 3.70 6.58
C LYS A 37 7.93 3.07 7.67
N GLY A 38 6.96 2.25 7.27
CA GLY A 38 5.99 1.61 8.16
C GLY A 38 5.93 0.10 7.93
N PHE A 39 6.63 -0.63 8.80
CA PHE A 39 6.46 -2.02 9.27
C PHE A 39 6.31 -3.21 8.29
N THR A 40 6.15 -3.04 6.97
CA THR A 40 6.28 -4.18 6.03
C THR A 40 7.26 -3.85 4.90
N GLY A 41 8.42 -3.33 5.29
CA GLY A 41 9.62 -3.45 4.48
C GLY A 41 10.14 -4.88 4.64
N ALA A 42 9.71 -5.79 3.78
CA ALA A 42 10.50 -6.99 3.54
C ALA A 42 11.91 -6.52 3.19
N GLN A 43 12.87 -6.80 4.08
CA GLN A 43 14.29 -6.64 3.80
C GLN A 43 14.60 -7.54 2.59
N ALA A 44 15.10 -6.92 1.52
CA ALA A 44 15.83 -7.63 0.50
C ALA A 44 17.30 -7.60 0.92
N ALA A 45 17.76 -8.68 1.54
CA ALA A 45 19.13 -9.21 1.56
C ALA A 45 19.13 -10.46 2.45
#